data_AF-A0A7Z9W837-F1
#
_entry.id   AF-A0A7Z9W837-F1
#
_cell.length_a   1.000
_cell.length_b   1.000
_cell.length_c   1.000
_cell.angle_alpha   90.00
_cell.angle_beta   90.00
_cell.angle_gamma   90.00
#
_symmetry.space_group_name_H-M   'P 1'
#
loop_
_entity.id
_entity.type
_entity.pdbx_description
1 polymer ?
#
loop_
_entity_poly.entity_id
_entity_poly.type
_entity_poly.pdbx_seq_one_letter_code
_entity_poly.pdbx_strand_id
1 'polypeptide(L)'
;MMIAGCKNHLWVARLSIHLCLLQFAISQDHWETAVYAGDIWSYVVPESELPVDWSSIGFDDSSWLTGEGGFGYGDGDDGTEITPAVSVYLRRIFTVADAASLVSAILHADYDDGFVAYLNGTEIGRSSNLGDPGAFIPFDETTSSNHEAQLYQGGYPDAHSLDSEQLESILTEGDNVLAVQAHNVGTNSSDMSSNFFLSFGIADGSTYYGPTPEWFQAPFTFTESSLPIVIIDTFGEEIHSDPRITAHMGIIDSGSGINHMSDPFNGYDGQISIEVRGSSSQMFPKKQYALETQDGDGQNLNVPILGMPAENDWILYAPYSDKSLLRNYLAYELARDMEKYASRTRFCELVINEDYKGLYIFMEKIKRDNNRVDIAKLEPDETSGDDLTGGYILKVDKWDGENNDGWWSGSPLAGYGGIWYQYHYPEPDDIVDAQREYIMDYISDFEALMASSTYDDPGAGYYGQVNLGSFIDVSLMSEISKNVDAYRLSAYMYKDRDSTDGRLTMGPIWDYNLAFGNADYYDGWNTEGWQMDIELENDGFKIPFWWYRIWDDEIFTTA
;
A
#
# COMPACT_ATOMS: atom_id res chain seq x y z
N MET A 1 69.81 -14.29 -22.57
CA MET A 1 68.83 -13.49 -21.82
C MET A 1 68.24 -12.46 -22.78
N MET A 2 67.27 -12.92 -23.57
CA MET A 2 66.24 -12.16 -24.30
C MET A 2 65.24 -11.60 -23.26
N ILE A 3 64.35 -10.62 -23.44
CA ILE A 3 63.89 -9.71 -24.53
C ILE A 3 62.91 -8.70 -23.84
N ALA A 4 62.76 -7.49 -24.41
CA ALA A 4 61.63 -6.52 -24.36
C ALA A 4 61.08 -6.04 -22.99
N GLY A 5 60.51 -4.84 -22.82
CA GLY A 5 60.08 -3.74 -23.69
C GLY A 5 58.89 -3.03 -23.01
N CYS A 6 58.73 -1.71 -23.18
CA CYS A 6 57.49 -0.96 -22.88
C CYS A 6 57.61 0.42 -23.55
N LYS A 7 57.15 0.66 -24.78
CA LYS A 7 55.80 0.87 -25.35
C LYS A 7 55.05 2.12 -24.85
N ASN A 8 54.94 3.06 -25.80
CA ASN A 8 54.04 4.21 -25.86
C ASN A 8 52.58 3.81 -25.67
N HIS A 9 51.82 4.58 -24.89
CA HIS A 9 50.36 4.55 -24.93
C HIS A 9 49.83 5.78 -25.69
N LEU A 10 49.30 5.48 -26.88
CA LEU A 10 48.43 6.33 -27.67
C LEU A 10 47.10 6.51 -26.90
N TRP A 11 46.65 7.75 -26.73
CA TRP A 11 45.27 8.05 -26.36
C TRP A 11 44.38 7.78 -27.57
N VAL A 12 43.60 6.70 -27.53
CA VAL A 12 42.49 6.47 -28.47
C VAL A 12 41.24 7.03 -27.83
N ALA A 13 40.81 8.21 -28.30
CA ALA A 13 39.48 8.72 -27.99
C ALA A 13 38.44 7.81 -28.66
N ARG A 14 37.73 7.02 -27.85
CA ARG A 14 36.51 6.33 -28.31
C ARG A 14 35.39 7.35 -28.35
N LEU A 15 35.04 7.77 -29.56
CA LEU A 15 33.82 8.52 -29.83
C LEU A 15 32.65 7.53 -29.76
N SER A 16 32.03 7.39 -28.59
CA SER A 16 30.78 6.66 -28.44
C SER A 16 29.65 7.54 -28.97
N ILE A 17 29.28 7.32 -30.23
CA ILE A 17 28.05 7.87 -30.81
C ILE A 17 26.89 7.18 -30.08
N HIS A 18 26.31 7.85 -29.09
CA HIS A 18 25.00 7.47 -28.57
C HIS A 18 23.99 7.82 -29.65
N LEU A 19 23.56 6.80 -30.39
CA LEU A 19 22.40 6.89 -31.24
C LEU A 19 21.20 7.03 -30.29
N CYS A 20 20.76 8.27 -30.05
CA CYS A 20 19.45 8.53 -29.48
C CYS A 20 18.44 8.01 -30.51
N LEU A 21 18.03 6.76 -30.37
CA LEU A 21 16.78 6.28 -30.94
C LEU A 21 15.70 7.09 -30.24
N LEU A 22 15.20 8.13 -30.90
CA LEU A 22 13.86 8.62 -30.58
C LEU A 22 12.92 7.45 -30.86
N GLN A 23 12.56 6.71 -29.81
CA GLN A 23 11.29 6.01 -29.82
C GLN A 23 10.25 7.11 -29.97
N PHE A 24 9.62 7.19 -31.14
CA PHE A 24 8.34 7.86 -31.22
C PHE A 24 7.43 7.05 -30.30
N ALA A 25 7.09 7.61 -29.13
CA ALA A 25 5.91 7.16 -28.41
C ALA A 25 4.76 7.33 -29.39
N ILE A 26 4.29 6.22 -29.97
CA ILE A 26 3.10 6.25 -30.80
C ILE A 26 1.97 6.58 -29.81
N SER A 27 1.49 7.81 -29.87
CA SER A 27 0.33 8.21 -29.08
C SER A 27 -0.85 7.43 -29.59
N GLN A 28 -1.50 6.69 -28.72
CA GLN A 28 -2.78 6.08 -29.03
C GLN A 28 -3.82 7.18 -29.31
N ASP A 29 -4.56 7.08 -30.42
CA ASP A 29 -5.59 8.05 -30.83
C ASP A 29 -6.95 7.71 -30.20
N HIS A 30 -7.40 6.45 -30.34
CA HIS A 30 -8.66 5.97 -29.78
C HIS A 30 -8.62 4.45 -29.53
N TRP A 31 -9.69 3.90 -28.96
CA TRP A 31 -9.90 2.47 -28.73
C TRP A 31 -11.04 1.95 -29.59
N GLU A 32 -10.90 0.72 -30.10
CA GLU A 32 -11.94 -0.01 -30.84
C GLU A 32 -12.06 -1.45 -30.33
N THR A 33 -13.23 -2.07 -30.46
CA THR A 33 -13.46 -3.46 -30.05
C THR A 33 -13.60 -4.38 -31.27
N ALA A 34 -12.66 -5.31 -31.41
CA ALA A 34 -12.58 -6.27 -32.51
C ALA A 34 -13.42 -7.53 -32.26
N VAL A 35 -13.55 -7.93 -30.99
CA VAL A 35 -14.35 -9.06 -30.57
C VAL A 35 -15.26 -8.62 -29.43
N TYR A 36 -16.57 -8.82 -29.60
CA TYR A 36 -17.57 -8.60 -28.55
C TYR A 36 -18.01 -9.93 -27.94
N ALA A 37 -18.48 -9.91 -26.69
CA ALA A 37 -19.06 -11.10 -26.07
C ALA A 37 -20.21 -11.66 -26.94
N GLY A 38 -21.16 -10.83 -27.37
CA GLY A 38 -22.28 -11.23 -28.23
C GLY A 38 -21.95 -11.48 -29.71
N ASP A 39 -20.67 -11.59 -30.09
CA ASP A 39 -20.31 -12.09 -31.42
C ASP A 39 -20.74 -13.56 -31.60
N ILE A 40 -20.68 -14.08 -32.83
CA ILE A 40 -20.81 -15.52 -33.06
C ILE A 40 -19.44 -16.20 -32.87
N TRP A 41 -19.39 -17.13 -31.93
CA TRP A 41 -18.21 -17.93 -31.61
C TRP A 41 -18.40 -19.38 -32.03
N SER A 42 -17.30 -20.06 -32.34
CA SER A 42 -17.22 -21.52 -32.36
C SER A 42 -17.00 -22.01 -30.93
N TYR A 43 -17.71 -23.06 -30.50
CA TYR A 43 -17.56 -23.61 -29.16
C TYR A 43 -17.67 -25.13 -29.09
N VAL A 44 -17.06 -25.71 -28.05
CA VAL A 44 -17.20 -27.12 -27.69
C VAL A 44 -17.14 -27.30 -26.17
N VAL A 45 -17.99 -28.18 -25.65
CA VAL A 45 -17.84 -28.74 -24.29
C VAL A 45 -17.08 -30.05 -24.43
N PRO A 46 -15.82 -30.14 -23.98
CA PRO A 46 -14.98 -31.30 -24.23
C PRO A 46 -15.36 -32.51 -23.37
N GLU A 47 -15.26 -33.71 -23.95
CA GLU A 47 -15.33 -34.99 -23.22
C GLU A 47 -13.93 -35.59 -22.98
N SER A 48 -12.90 -35.00 -23.59
CA SER A 48 -11.49 -35.37 -23.47
C SER A 48 -10.61 -34.19 -23.85
N GLU A 49 -9.32 -34.28 -23.51
CA GLU A 49 -8.33 -33.26 -23.87
C GLU A 49 -8.33 -32.94 -25.37
N LEU A 50 -8.25 -31.63 -25.68
CA LEU A 50 -8.22 -31.16 -27.06
C LEU A 50 -6.79 -31.26 -27.64
N PRO A 51 -6.64 -31.22 -28.98
CA PRO A 51 -5.33 -31.10 -29.60
C PRO A 51 -4.59 -29.86 -29.08
N VAL A 52 -3.27 -29.97 -28.87
CA VAL A 52 -2.45 -28.90 -28.27
C VAL A 52 -2.48 -27.58 -29.04
N ASP A 53 -2.81 -27.63 -30.33
CA ASP A 53 -2.91 -26.48 -31.23
C ASP A 53 -4.33 -25.90 -31.34
N TRP A 54 -5.29 -26.35 -30.50
CA TRP A 54 -6.69 -25.92 -30.55
C TRP A 54 -6.87 -24.40 -30.43
N SER A 55 -5.93 -23.66 -29.86
CA SER A 55 -6.00 -22.20 -29.69
C SER A 55 -5.31 -21.43 -30.83
N SER A 56 -4.71 -22.13 -31.79
CA SER A 56 -3.99 -21.54 -32.94
C SER A 56 -4.90 -21.28 -34.13
N ILE A 57 -4.57 -20.28 -34.97
CA ILE A 57 -5.37 -19.90 -36.15
C ILE A 57 -5.50 -21.04 -37.18
N GLY A 58 -4.51 -21.93 -37.27
CA GLY A 58 -4.50 -23.05 -38.22
C GLY A 58 -5.35 -24.26 -37.83
N PHE A 59 -5.93 -24.29 -36.64
CA PHE A 59 -6.75 -25.41 -36.17
C PHE A 59 -8.11 -25.44 -36.87
N ASP A 60 -8.55 -26.63 -37.25
CA ASP A 60 -9.84 -26.89 -37.90
C ASP A 60 -10.93 -27.11 -36.85
N ASP A 61 -11.71 -26.05 -36.57
CA ASP A 61 -12.86 -26.06 -35.67
C ASP A 61 -14.19 -26.30 -36.41
N SER A 62 -14.18 -26.79 -37.66
CA SER A 62 -15.42 -27.01 -38.42
C SER A 62 -16.38 -28.05 -37.82
N SER A 63 -15.91 -28.84 -36.86
CA SER A 63 -16.72 -29.78 -36.08
C SER A 63 -17.35 -29.17 -34.82
N TRP A 64 -16.94 -27.96 -34.43
CA TRP A 64 -17.45 -27.26 -33.27
C TRP A 64 -18.84 -26.69 -33.56
N LEU A 65 -19.61 -26.47 -32.49
CA LEU A 65 -20.89 -25.79 -32.59
C LEU A 65 -20.64 -24.28 -32.73
N THR A 66 -21.67 -23.53 -33.13
CA THR A 66 -21.61 -22.06 -33.19
C THR A 66 -22.78 -21.46 -32.43
N GLY A 67 -22.54 -20.34 -31.75
CA GLY A 67 -23.52 -19.66 -30.91
C GLY A 67 -23.15 -18.20 -30.66
N GLU A 68 -24.12 -17.41 -30.21
CA GLU A 68 -23.87 -16.07 -29.67
C GLU A 68 -23.09 -16.21 -28.36
N GLY A 69 -22.03 -15.43 -28.15
CA GLY A 69 -21.21 -15.57 -26.94
C GLY A 69 -21.89 -15.07 -25.67
N GLY A 70 -21.20 -15.25 -24.53
CA GLY A 70 -21.86 -15.46 -23.25
C GLY A 70 -22.33 -16.91 -23.16
N PHE A 71 -21.37 -17.84 -23.06
CA PHE A 71 -21.68 -19.27 -22.95
C PHE A 71 -21.75 -19.67 -21.48
N GLY A 72 -22.86 -20.31 -21.09
CA GLY A 72 -23.09 -20.57 -19.68
C GLY A 72 -24.40 -21.27 -19.39
N TYR A 73 -24.83 -21.24 -18.13
CA TYR A 73 -26.12 -21.74 -17.66
C TYR A 73 -26.46 -21.19 -16.27
N GLY A 74 -27.74 -21.26 -15.87
CA GLY A 74 -28.17 -21.15 -14.47
C GLY A 74 -28.81 -19.82 -14.05
N ASP A 75 -28.43 -18.72 -14.67
CA ASP A 75 -28.79 -17.33 -14.34
C ASP A 75 -29.72 -16.67 -15.38
N GLY A 76 -29.66 -17.11 -16.64
CA GLY A 76 -30.55 -16.71 -17.72
C GLY A 76 -30.15 -15.43 -18.44
N ASP A 77 -28.87 -15.05 -18.37
CA ASP A 77 -28.30 -13.89 -19.08
C ASP A 77 -27.23 -14.26 -20.13
N ASP A 78 -26.95 -15.55 -20.31
CA ASP A 78 -26.11 -16.10 -21.38
C ASP A 78 -26.73 -16.01 -22.78
N GLY A 79 -25.90 -15.65 -23.77
CA GLY A 79 -26.26 -15.68 -25.19
C GLY A 79 -26.43 -17.11 -25.74
N THR A 80 -25.63 -18.07 -25.25
CA THR A 80 -25.76 -19.49 -25.58
C THR A 80 -25.74 -20.36 -24.33
N GLU A 81 -26.89 -20.96 -24.01
CA GLU A 81 -27.02 -21.92 -22.92
C GLU A 81 -26.34 -23.26 -23.28
N ILE A 82 -25.44 -23.73 -22.42
CA ILE A 82 -24.76 -25.03 -22.52
C ILE A 82 -25.23 -25.97 -21.41
N THR A 83 -24.99 -27.26 -21.58
CA THR A 83 -25.22 -28.22 -20.49
C THR A 83 -24.16 -28.04 -19.40
N PRO A 84 -24.50 -28.23 -18.10
CA PRO A 84 -23.54 -28.13 -17.02
C PRO A 84 -22.27 -28.94 -17.27
N ALA A 85 -21.13 -28.26 -17.18
CA ALA A 85 -19.82 -28.79 -17.55
C ALA A 85 -18.72 -28.24 -16.64
N VAL A 86 -17.58 -28.91 -16.62
CA VAL A 86 -16.37 -28.37 -15.96
C VAL A 86 -15.80 -27.24 -16.80
N SER A 87 -15.79 -27.38 -18.13
CA SER A 87 -15.20 -26.39 -19.02
C SER A 87 -15.95 -26.26 -20.33
N VAL A 88 -15.77 -25.10 -20.98
CA VAL A 88 -16.19 -24.82 -22.35
C VAL A 88 -15.05 -24.12 -23.07
N TYR A 89 -14.81 -24.52 -24.32
CA TYR A 89 -13.76 -23.98 -25.17
C TYR A 89 -14.38 -23.16 -26.29
N LEU A 90 -13.86 -21.96 -26.49
CA LEU A 90 -14.41 -20.91 -27.33
C LEU A 90 -13.35 -20.45 -28.33
N ARG A 91 -13.76 -20.16 -29.57
CA ARG A 91 -12.90 -19.61 -30.62
C ARG A 91 -13.64 -18.54 -31.44
N ARG A 92 -12.97 -17.42 -31.67
CA ARG A 92 -13.46 -16.32 -32.52
C ARG A 92 -12.36 -15.82 -33.44
N ILE A 93 -12.61 -15.92 -34.75
CA ILE A 93 -11.74 -15.38 -35.77
C ILE A 93 -12.08 -13.91 -36.04
N PHE A 94 -11.08 -13.04 -36.04
CA PHE A 94 -11.21 -11.64 -36.44
C PHE A 94 -10.09 -11.27 -37.41
N THR A 95 -10.26 -10.20 -38.18
CA THR A 95 -9.30 -9.81 -39.22
C THR A 95 -8.55 -8.55 -38.83
N VAL A 96 -7.22 -8.59 -38.89
CA VAL A 96 -6.34 -7.43 -38.71
C VAL A 96 -5.95 -6.88 -40.07
N ALA A 97 -6.36 -5.64 -40.37
CA ALA A 97 -6.06 -5.00 -41.65
C ALA A 97 -4.64 -4.39 -41.71
N ASP A 98 -4.19 -3.79 -40.61
CA ASP A 98 -2.87 -3.19 -40.45
C ASP A 98 -2.38 -3.40 -39.02
N ALA A 99 -1.49 -4.38 -38.84
CA ALA A 99 -0.97 -4.73 -37.52
C ALA A 99 -0.10 -3.62 -36.92
N ALA A 100 0.56 -2.80 -37.73
CA ALA A 100 1.44 -1.73 -37.25
C ALA A 100 0.65 -0.55 -36.64
N SER A 101 -0.65 -0.46 -36.93
CA SER A 101 -1.53 0.55 -36.37
C SER A 101 -2.09 0.18 -34.98
N LEU A 102 -1.95 -1.08 -34.56
CA LEU A 102 -2.45 -1.57 -33.27
C LEU A 102 -1.33 -1.50 -32.22
N VAL A 103 -1.42 -0.54 -31.30
CA VAL A 103 -0.32 -0.21 -30.36
C VAL A 103 -0.53 -0.74 -28.95
N SER A 104 -1.74 -1.18 -28.65
CA SER A 104 -2.11 -1.80 -27.37
C SER A 104 -3.34 -2.67 -27.58
N ALA A 105 -3.53 -3.67 -26.73
CA ALA A 105 -4.76 -4.43 -26.67
C ALA A 105 -5.19 -4.68 -25.23
N ILE A 106 -6.49 -4.91 -25.04
CA ILE A 106 -7.04 -5.33 -23.75
C ILE A 106 -8.02 -6.45 -23.99
N LEU A 107 -7.76 -7.58 -23.34
CA LEU A 107 -8.76 -8.62 -23.12
C LEU A 107 -9.55 -8.24 -21.87
N HIS A 108 -10.85 -8.03 -22.04
CA HIS A 108 -11.78 -7.96 -20.92
C HIS A 108 -12.48 -9.30 -20.76
N ALA A 109 -12.48 -9.83 -19.54
CA ALA A 109 -13.06 -11.11 -19.17
C ALA A 109 -14.08 -10.90 -18.03
N ASP A 110 -15.34 -11.21 -18.32
CA ASP A 110 -16.43 -11.29 -17.34
C ASP A 110 -16.86 -12.76 -17.30
N TYR A 111 -16.59 -13.45 -16.21
CA TYR A 111 -16.59 -14.91 -16.18
C TYR A 111 -17.01 -15.48 -14.83
N ASP A 112 -17.45 -16.74 -14.86
CA ASP A 112 -17.73 -17.58 -13.70
C ASP A 112 -17.38 -19.03 -14.06
N ASP A 113 -16.39 -19.70 -13.45
CA ASP A 113 -15.55 -19.29 -12.31
C ASP A 113 -14.10 -18.91 -12.69
N GLY A 114 -13.62 -19.32 -13.86
CA GLY A 114 -12.23 -19.12 -14.25
C GLY A 114 -12.01 -19.24 -15.75
N PHE A 115 -10.87 -18.75 -16.24
CA PHE A 115 -10.55 -18.83 -17.67
C PHE A 115 -9.05 -18.81 -17.96
N VAL A 116 -8.69 -19.28 -19.15
CA VAL A 116 -7.41 -18.99 -19.81
C VAL A 116 -7.68 -18.58 -21.26
N ALA A 117 -7.14 -17.44 -21.67
CA ALA A 117 -7.32 -16.87 -22.99
C ALA A 117 -6.01 -16.85 -23.79
N TYR A 118 -6.15 -17.09 -25.08
CA TYR A 118 -5.06 -17.21 -26.04
C TYR A 118 -5.35 -16.35 -27.27
N LEU A 119 -4.32 -15.69 -27.77
CA LEU A 119 -4.34 -14.99 -29.05
C LEU A 119 -3.34 -15.68 -29.99
N ASN A 120 -3.83 -16.25 -31.08
CA ASN A 120 -3.04 -17.06 -32.02
C ASN A 120 -2.18 -18.14 -31.33
N GLY A 121 -2.72 -18.79 -30.30
CA GLY A 121 -2.03 -19.82 -29.51
C GLY A 121 -1.08 -19.32 -28.42
N THR A 122 -0.86 -18.01 -28.30
CA THR A 122 -0.09 -17.41 -27.20
C THR A 122 -1.02 -17.03 -26.07
N GLU A 123 -0.74 -17.45 -24.84
CA GLU A 123 -1.54 -17.06 -23.67
C GLU A 123 -1.45 -15.55 -23.43
N ILE A 124 -2.60 -14.88 -23.28
CA ILE A 124 -2.69 -13.43 -23.11
C ILE A 124 -3.37 -13.00 -21.80
N GLY A 125 -3.98 -13.93 -21.08
CA GLY A 125 -4.64 -13.66 -19.80
C GLY A 125 -5.25 -14.92 -19.21
N ARG A 126 -5.35 -14.96 -17.89
CA ARG A 126 -6.04 -16.02 -17.13
C ARG A 126 -6.53 -15.50 -15.79
N SER A 127 -7.51 -16.19 -15.23
CA SER A 127 -7.96 -15.95 -13.85
C SER A 127 -6.94 -16.48 -12.84
N SER A 128 -6.78 -15.79 -11.71
CA SER A 128 -5.79 -16.15 -10.68
C SER A 128 -6.09 -17.47 -9.96
N ASN A 129 -7.32 -17.98 -10.08
CA ASN A 129 -7.78 -19.21 -9.45
C ASN A 129 -7.63 -20.47 -10.32
N LEU A 130 -7.06 -20.37 -11.54
CA LEU A 130 -6.93 -21.46 -12.51
C LEU A 130 -5.47 -21.70 -12.95
N GLY A 131 -4.68 -22.24 -12.02
CA GLY A 131 -3.28 -22.65 -12.22
C GLY A 131 -2.29 -21.50 -12.48
N ASP A 132 -0.99 -21.79 -12.37
CA ASP A 132 0.06 -20.79 -12.53
C ASP A 132 0.21 -20.31 -14.00
N PRO A 133 0.58 -19.05 -14.27
CA PRO A 133 0.79 -18.53 -15.63
C PRO A 133 1.70 -19.43 -16.48
N GLY A 134 1.26 -19.71 -17.71
CA GLY A 134 1.97 -20.61 -18.64
C GLY A 134 1.90 -22.10 -18.30
N ALA A 135 1.26 -22.49 -17.18
CA ALA A 135 0.98 -23.89 -16.91
C ALA A 135 -0.11 -24.42 -17.87
N PHE A 136 0.07 -25.65 -18.32
CA PHE A 136 -0.96 -26.38 -19.05
C PHE A 136 -2.13 -26.69 -18.13
N ILE A 137 -3.34 -26.36 -18.57
CA ILE A 137 -4.60 -26.60 -17.85
C ILE A 137 -5.37 -27.71 -18.57
N PRO A 138 -5.57 -28.88 -17.94
CA PRO A 138 -6.40 -29.95 -18.49
C PRO A 138 -7.87 -29.53 -18.64
N PHE A 139 -8.57 -30.13 -19.61
CA PHE A 139 -10.00 -29.86 -19.83
C PHE A 139 -10.91 -30.11 -18.61
N ASP A 140 -10.51 -30.98 -17.68
CA ASP A 140 -11.23 -31.34 -16.46
C ASP A 140 -10.69 -30.68 -15.18
N GLU A 141 -9.77 -29.72 -15.32
CA GLU A 141 -9.29 -28.91 -14.20
C GLU A 141 -10.41 -28.01 -13.66
N THR A 142 -10.48 -27.89 -12.34
CA THR A 142 -11.43 -27.01 -11.65
C THR A 142 -10.72 -25.80 -11.07
N THR A 143 -11.43 -24.68 -10.96
CA THR A 143 -10.87 -23.52 -10.24
C THR A 143 -10.68 -23.81 -8.75
N SER A 144 -9.75 -23.10 -8.13
CA SER A 144 -9.42 -23.23 -6.70
C SER A 144 -10.38 -22.48 -5.76
N SER A 145 -11.19 -21.57 -6.30
CA SER A 145 -12.16 -20.75 -5.58
C SER A 145 -13.22 -20.21 -6.53
N ASN A 146 -14.39 -19.85 -5.99
CA ASN A 146 -15.48 -19.30 -6.80
C ASN A 146 -15.17 -17.88 -7.29
N HIS A 147 -15.73 -17.50 -8.44
CA HIS A 147 -15.72 -16.14 -8.97
C HIS A 147 -17.01 -15.88 -9.73
N GLU A 148 -17.65 -14.73 -9.51
CA GLU A 148 -18.94 -14.39 -10.10
C GLU A 148 -18.77 -13.34 -11.22
N ALA A 149 -19.52 -13.46 -12.31
CA ALA A 149 -19.60 -12.43 -13.33
C ALA A 149 -20.19 -11.11 -12.78
N GLN A 150 -19.70 -9.98 -13.25
CA GLN A 150 -19.97 -8.66 -12.66
C GLN A 150 -20.78 -7.74 -13.59
N LEU A 151 -20.75 -7.96 -14.92
CA LEU A 151 -21.39 -7.02 -15.86
C LEU A 151 -22.92 -6.93 -15.66
N TYR A 152 -23.61 -8.03 -15.38
CA TYR A 152 -25.07 -8.03 -15.22
C TYR A 152 -25.55 -7.20 -14.01
N GLN A 153 -24.67 -7.01 -13.01
CA GLN A 153 -24.91 -6.21 -11.81
C GLN A 153 -24.27 -4.81 -11.88
N GLY A 154 -23.76 -4.41 -13.04
CA GLY A 154 -23.16 -3.09 -13.28
C GLY A 154 -21.73 -2.95 -12.76
N GLY A 155 -21.04 -4.06 -12.48
CA GLY A 155 -19.62 -4.10 -12.21
C GLY A 155 -18.79 -4.04 -13.50
N TYR A 156 -17.50 -4.38 -13.39
CA TYR A 156 -16.53 -4.32 -14.49
C TYR A 156 -15.84 -5.68 -14.68
N PRO A 157 -15.53 -6.07 -15.92
CA PRO A 157 -14.73 -7.25 -16.23
C PRO A 157 -13.28 -7.10 -15.75
N ASP A 158 -12.62 -8.23 -15.51
CA ASP A 158 -11.16 -8.28 -15.38
C ASP A 158 -10.50 -7.84 -16.69
N ALA A 159 -9.36 -7.14 -16.61
CA ALA A 159 -8.67 -6.59 -17.77
C ALA A 159 -7.21 -7.07 -17.84
N HIS A 160 -6.83 -7.63 -18.99
CA HIS A 160 -5.45 -8.03 -19.30
C HIS A 160 -4.93 -7.23 -20.49
N SER A 161 -3.92 -6.39 -20.25
CA SER A 161 -3.36 -5.51 -21.27
C SER A 161 -2.20 -6.16 -22.00
N LEU A 162 -2.06 -5.85 -23.29
CA LEU A 162 -0.91 -6.18 -24.12
C LEU A 162 -0.30 -4.91 -24.71
N ASP A 163 1.03 -4.82 -24.68
CA ASP A 163 1.77 -3.73 -25.30
C ASP A 163 2.07 -3.98 -26.79
N SER A 164 2.63 -2.97 -27.46
CA SER A 164 2.96 -3.05 -28.89
C SER A 164 3.98 -4.14 -29.23
N GLU A 165 4.93 -4.46 -28.35
CA GLU A 165 5.95 -5.49 -28.61
C GLU A 165 5.32 -6.88 -28.56
N GLN A 166 4.45 -7.12 -27.58
CA GLN A 166 3.65 -8.35 -27.51
C GLN A 166 2.76 -8.48 -28.76
N LEU A 167 2.06 -7.41 -29.16
CA LEU A 167 1.22 -7.44 -30.35
C LEU A 167 2.00 -7.71 -31.64
N GLU A 168 3.16 -7.08 -31.83
CA GLU A 168 4.03 -7.32 -32.99
C GLU A 168 4.48 -8.79 -33.08
N SER A 169 4.67 -9.44 -31.92
CA SER A 169 5.08 -10.85 -31.84
C SER A 169 3.94 -11.86 -32.06
N ILE A 170 2.68 -11.47 -31.81
CA ILE A 170 1.52 -12.37 -31.79
C ILE A 170 0.60 -12.19 -33.01
N LEU A 171 0.33 -10.96 -33.41
CA LEU A 171 -0.63 -10.64 -34.47
C LEU A 171 -0.01 -10.83 -35.86
N THR A 172 -0.89 -11.18 -36.80
CA THR A 172 -0.55 -11.21 -38.23
C THR A 172 -1.56 -10.42 -39.02
N GLU A 173 -1.16 -9.76 -40.10
CA GLU A 173 -2.14 -9.19 -41.04
C GLU A 173 -2.99 -10.31 -41.65
N GLY A 174 -4.31 -10.12 -41.67
CA GLY A 174 -5.28 -11.14 -42.04
C GLY A 174 -6.00 -11.74 -40.84
N ASP A 175 -6.35 -13.03 -40.93
CA ASP A 175 -7.16 -13.70 -39.92
C ASP A 175 -6.32 -14.05 -38.68
N ASN A 176 -6.88 -13.72 -37.52
CA ASN A 176 -6.34 -14.01 -36.19
C ASN A 176 -7.45 -14.65 -35.35
N VAL A 177 -7.07 -15.39 -34.30
CA VAL A 177 -8.05 -16.07 -33.44
C VAL A 177 -7.85 -15.68 -31.97
N LEU A 178 -8.93 -15.25 -31.33
CA LEU A 178 -9.06 -15.27 -29.88
C LEU A 178 -9.68 -16.61 -29.49
N ALA A 179 -9.00 -17.35 -28.63
CA ALA A 179 -9.44 -18.65 -28.14
C ALA A 179 -9.44 -18.65 -26.61
N VAL A 180 -10.46 -19.21 -25.98
CA VAL A 180 -10.61 -19.18 -24.52
C VAL A 180 -11.10 -20.52 -24.02
N GLN A 181 -10.57 -21.00 -22.90
CA GLN A 181 -11.17 -22.06 -22.11
C GLN A 181 -11.70 -21.44 -20.82
N ALA A 182 -13.00 -21.60 -20.55
CA ALA A 182 -13.63 -21.20 -19.29
C ALA A 182 -13.89 -22.44 -18.45
N HIS A 183 -13.69 -22.35 -17.13
CA HIS A 183 -13.74 -23.46 -16.20
C HIS A 183 -14.56 -23.10 -14.95
N ASN A 184 -15.30 -24.09 -14.44
CA ASN A 184 -16.01 -24.02 -13.18
C ASN A 184 -15.18 -24.55 -12.00
N VAL A 185 -15.59 -24.18 -10.80
CA VAL A 185 -15.07 -24.73 -9.53
C VAL A 185 -15.42 -26.20 -9.35
N GLY A 186 -16.37 -26.73 -10.13
CA GLY A 186 -16.64 -28.16 -10.21
C GLY A 186 -17.91 -28.49 -10.99
N THR A 187 -18.15 -29.79 -11.17
CA THR A 187 -19.31 -30.33 -11.91
C THR A 187 -20.67 -30.03 -11.28
N ASN A 188 -20.70 -29.56 -10.04
CA ASN A 188 -21.91 -29.19 -9.30
C ASN A 188 -22.07 -27.66 -9.20
N SER A 189 -21.31 -26.86 -9.96
CA SER A 189 -21.52 -25.41 -9.99
C SER A 189 -22.97 -25.09 -10.36
N SER A 190 -23.53 -24.08 -9.72
CA SER A 190 -24.91 -23.62 -9.97
C SER A 190 -25.07 -23.04 -11.37
N ASP A 191 -23.99 -22.44 -11.86
CA ASP A 191 -23.92 -21.56 -13.01
C ASP A 191 -22.55 -21.62 -13.69
N MET A 192 -22.48 -20.97 -14.85
CA MET A 192 -21.26 -20.63 -15.59
C MET A 192 -21.58 -19.39 -16.41
N SER A 193 -20.63 -18.48 -16.56
CA SER A 193 -20.75 -17.29 -17.39
C SER A 193 -19.43 -17.06 -18.12
N SER A 194 -19.46 -16.68 -19.41
CA SER A 194 -18.23 -16.50 -20.20
C SER A 194 -18.33 -15.41 -21.28
N ASN A 195 -18.13 -14.16 -20.85
CA ASN A 195 -18.22 -12.96 -21.65
C ASN A 195 -16.81 -12.37 -21.90
N PHE A 196 -16.32 -12.49 -23.13
CA PHE A 196 -14.98 -12.00 -23.51
C PHE A 196 -15.03 -10.91 -24.58
N PHE A 197 -14.18 -9.89 -24.40
CA PHE A 197 -14.03 -8.79 -25.34
C PHE A 197 -12.55 -8.57 -25.64
N LEU A 198 -12.22 -8.27 -26.89
CA LEU A 198 -10.87 -7.86 -27.29
C LEU A 198 -10.92 -6.49 -27.93
N SER A 199 -10.26 -5.52 -27.30
CA SER A 199 -10.17 -4.14 -27.77
C SER A 199 -8.74 -3.77 -28.11
N PHE A 200 -8.56 -2.94 -29.13
CA PHE A 200 -7.26 -2.45 -29.60
C PHE A 200 -7.18 -0.92 -29.50
N GLY A 201 -6.02 -0.43 -29.08
CA GLY A 201 -5.65 0.96 -29.19
C GLY A 201 -5.10 1.24 -30.58
N ILE A 202 -5.69 2.20 -31.28
CA ILE A 202 -5.29 2.56 -32.65
C ILE A 202 -4.34 3.75 -32.60
N ALA A 203 -3.23 3.66 -33.35
CA ALA A 203 -2.16 4.65 -33.40
C ALA A 203 -2.55 5.98 -34.07
N ASP A 204 -3.56 5.96 -34.95
CA ASP A 204 -3.96 7.08 -35.77
C ASP A 204 -5.48 7.13 -35.94
N GLY A 205 -5.98 8.06 -36.76
CA GLY A 205 -7.41 8.25 -36.99
C GLY A 205 -8.05 7.22 -37.93
N SER A 206 -7.40 6.10 -38.22
CA SER A 206 -7.99 4.99 -39.00
C SER A 206 -9.03 4.25 -38.16
N THR A 207 -10.02 3.64 -38.81
CA THR A 207 -11.07 2.87 -38.13
C THR A 207 -11.17 1.47 -38.72
N TYR A 208 -11.06 0.44 -37.87
CA TYR A 208 -11.02 -0.95 -38.30
C TYR A 208 -12.19 -1.77 -37.74
N TYR A 209 -12.57 -1.51 -36.49
CA TYR A 209 -13.56 -2.28 -35.74
C TYR A 209 -14.71 -1.41 -35.21
N GLY A 210 -15.48 -1.94 -34.26
CA GLY A 210 -16.61 -1.24 -33.67
C GLY A 210 -16.22 -0.38 -32.46
N PRO A 211 -17.16 0.45 -31.96
CA PRO A 211 -16.94 1.26 -30.76
C PRO A 211 -16.78 0.39 -29.52
N THR A 212 -15.99 0.84 -28.55
CA THR A 212 -15.86 0.14 -27.27
C THR A 212 -17.21 0.07 -26.53
N PRO A 213 -17.45 -0.98 -25.72
CA PRO A 213 -18.62 -1.06 -24.84
C PRO A 213 -18.76 0.18 -23.94
N GLU A 214 -19.99 0.53 -23.52
CA GLU A 214 -20.23 1.72 -22.68
C GLU A 214 -19.51 1.66 -21.33
N TRP A 215 -19.26 0.46 -20.79
CA TRP A 215 -18.51 0.24 -19.55
C TRP A 215 -16.98 0.27 -19.75
N PHE A 216 -16.49 0.30 -21.00
CA PHE A 216 -15.06 0.24 -21.28
C PHE A 216 -14.33 1.44 -20.67
N GLN A 217 -13.27 1.14 -19.93
CA GLN A 217 -12.36 2.14 -19.39
C GLN A 217 -10.99 1.94 -20.02
N ALA A 218 -10.49 2.99 -20.68
CA ALA A 218 -9.13 2.98 -21.18
C ALA A 218 -8.14 2.81 -19.99
N PRO A 219 -7.04 2.06 -20.17
CA PRO A 219 -6.00 1.92 -19.16
C PRO A 219 -5.51 3.29 -18.75
N PHE A 220 -5.47 3.53 -17.45
CA PHE A 220 -4.96 4.78 -16.92
C PHE A 220 -3.43 4.78 -17.01
N THR A 221 -2.86 5.65 -17.85
CA THR A 221 -1.42 5.92 -17.87
C THR A 221 -1.14 7.18 -17.08
N PHE A 222 -0.49 7.03 -15.93
CA PHE A 222 -0.04 8.17 -15.13
C PHE A 222 1.11 8.89 -15.84
N THR A 223 0.90 10.14 -16.23
CA THR A 223 1.90 10.95 -16.95
C THR A 223 2.25 12.25 -16.25
N GLU A 224 1.34 12.79 -15.44
CA GLU A 224 1.51 14.07 -14.76
C GLU A 224 0.64 14.19 -13.50
N SER A 225 1.05 15.06 -12.58
CA SER A 225 0.26 15.45 -11.41
C SER A 225 0.63 16.84 -10.92
N SER A 226 -0.31 17.53 -10.27
CA SER A 226 -0.01 18.76 -9.51
C SER A 226 0.64 18.47 -8.14
N LEU A 227 0.71 17.20 -7.73
CA LEU A 227 1.40 16.75 -6.52
C LEU A 227 2.82 16.30 -6.86
N PRO A 228 3.75 16.32 -5.88
CA PRO A 228 5.05 15.68 -6.03
C PRO A 228 4.90 14.22 -6.50
N ILE A 229 5.77 13.80 -7.42
CA ILE A 229 5.82 12.42 -7.91
C ILE A 229 7.05 11.75 -7.29
N VAL A 230 6.82 10.69 -6.52
CA VAL A 230 7.87 9.82 -5.97
C VAL A 230 8.00 8.60 -6.87
N ILE A 231 9.18 8.40 -7.44
CA ILE A 231 9.50 7.29 -8.33
C ILE A 231 10.53 6.40 -7.65
N ILE A 232 10.23 5.10 -7.55
CA ILE A 232 11.11 4.10 -6.94
C ILE A 232 11.44 3.02 -7.97
N ASP A 233 12.72 2.72 -8.12
CA ASP A 233 13.23 1.58 -8.87
C ASP A 233 13.85 0.58 -7.88
N THR A 234 13.25 -0.61 -7.79
CA THR A 234 13.72 -1.70 -6.92
C THR A 234 14.70 -2.64 -7.63
N PHE A 235 15.07 -2.34 -8.88
CA PHE A 235 15.92 -3.16 -9.74
C PHE A 235 15.37 -4.58 -9.95
N GLY A 236 14.04 -4.72 -9.92
CA GLY A 236 13.33 -5.98 -10.09
C GLY A 236 13.16 -6.80 -8.81
N GLU A 237 13.62 -6.33 -7.66
CA GLU A 237 13.44 -7.01 -6.36
C GLU A 237 12.04 -6.72 -5.77
N GLU A 238 11.44 -7.72 -5.13
CA GLU A 238 10.17 -7.56 -4.41
C GLU A 238 10.39 -6.86 -3.06
N ILE A 239 9.51 -5.94 -2.69
CA ILE A 239 9.56 -5.26 -1.40
C ILE A 239 8.85 -6.13 -0.36
N HIS A 240 9.63 -6.75 0.54
CA HIS A 240 9.11 -7.52 1.67
C HIS A 240 8.96 -6.66 2.94
N SER A 241 8.35 -7.21 4.00
CA SER A 241 8.29 -6.55 5.31
C SER A 241 9.60 -6.66 6.10
N ASP A 242 10.31 -7.78 5.93
CA ASP A 242 11.68 -8.00 6.40
C ASP A 242 12.29 -9.13 5.54
N PRO A 243 13.53 -9.01 5.05
CA PRO A 243 14.44 -7.87 5.20
C PRO A 243 14.12 -6.71 4.25
N ARG A 244 14.65 -5.53 4.59
CA ARG A 244 14.73 -4.39 3.67
C ARG A 244 15.52 -4.71 2.42
N ILE A 245 15.12 -4.11 1.30
CA ILE A 245 15.88 -4.12 0.05
C ILE A 245 16.49 -2.74 -0.23
N THR A 246 17.53 -2.70 -1.06
CA THR A 246 18.07 -1.46 -1.61
C THR A 246 17.29 -1.07 -2.86
N ALA A 247 16.95 0.21 -2.98
CA ALA A 247 16.26 0.76 -4.14
C ALA A 247 16.81 2.16 -4.47
N HIS A 248 16.43 2.70 -5.62
CA HIS A 248 16.67 4.09 -5.99
C HIS A 248 15.37 4.88 -5.91
N MET A 249 15.42 6.07 -5.32
CA MET A 249 14.28 6.99 -5.25
C MET A 249 14.61 8.31 -5.93
N GLY A 250 13.75 8.70 -6.87
CA GLY A 250 13.71 10.03 -7.47
C GLY A 250 12.42 10.76 -7.08
N ILE A 251 12.50 12.06 -6.84
CA ILE A 251 11.33 12.90 -6.56
C ILE A 251 11.29 14.07 -7.55
N ILE A 252 10.13 14.23 -8.18
CA ILE A 252 9.80 15.36 -9.06
C ILE A 252 8.82 16.28 -8.30
N ASP A 253 9.26 17.49 -8.00
CA ASP A 253 8.47 18.53 -7.35
C ASP A 253 8.83 19.92 -7.89
N SER A 254 7.97 20.45 -8.75
CA SER A 254 8.06 21.81 -9.27
C SER A 254 7.53 22.87 -8.28
N GLY A 255 7.02 22.44 -7.12
CA GLY A 255 6.50 23.26 -6.02
C GLY A 255 5.13 23.92 -6.28
N SER A 256 4.83 24.29 -7.52
CA SER A 256 3.54 24.90 -7.89
C SER A 256 3.10 24.66 -9.34
N GLY A 257 3.92 23.96 -10.13
CA GLY A 257 3.60 23.57 -11.51
C GLY A 257 2.97 22.18 -11.58
N ILE A 258 2.65 21.77 -12.80
CA ILE A 258 2.36 20.37 -13.11
C ILE A 258 3.71 19.66 -13.21
N ASN A 259 3.85 18.55 -12.51
CA ASN A 259 5.00 17.64 -12.59
C ASN A 259 4.69 16.59 -13.65
N HIS A 260 5.64 16.30 -14.53
CA HIS A 260 5.53 15.24 -15.53
C HIS A 260 6.49 14.10 -15.21
N MET A 261 6.12 12.86 -15.55
CA MET A 261 6.98 11.67 -15.40
C MET A 261 8.32 11.77 -16.14
N SER A 262 8.42 12.67 -17.13
CA SER A 262 9.62 12.93 -17.93
C SER A 262 10.51 14.05 -17.39
N ASP A 263 10.07 14.75 -16.33
CA ASP A 263 10.86 15.83 -15.72
C ASP A 263 12.07 15.25 -14.96
N PRO A 264 13.19 16.00 -14.89
CA PRO A 264 14.34 15.58 -14.10
C PRO A 264 14.00 15.61 -12.61
N PHE A 265 14.56 14.64 -11.85
CA PHE A 265 14.48 14.64 -10.40
C PHE A 265 15.09 15.91 -9.80
N ASN A 266 14.34 16.54 -8.90
CA ASN A 266 14.71 17.81 -8.29
C ASN A 266 14.34 17.91 -6.80
N GLY A 267 13.50 17.01 -6.28
CA GLY A 267 13.14 16.93 -4.86
C GLY A 267 14.04 16.00 -4.04
N TYR A 268 14.54 14.93 -4.66
CA TYR A 268 15.53 13.97 -4.16
C TYR A 268 15.94 13.06 -5.32
N ASP A 269 17.18 12.58 -5.31
CA ASP A 269 17.71 11.65 -6.32
C ASP A 269 18.83 10.84 -5.67
N GLY A 270 18.54 9.61 -5.24
CA GLY A 270 19.53 8.81 -4.53
C GLY A 270 19.06 7.45 -4.04
N GLN A 271 19.98 6.74 -3.39
CA GLN A 271 19.75 5.41 -2.84
C GLN A 271 18.85 5.48 -1.60
N ILE A 272 18.01 4.46 -1.44
CA ILE A 272 17.23 4.20 -0.23
C ILE A 272 17.32 2.71 0.15
N SER A 273 17.05 2.40 1.41
CA SER A 273 16.49 1.09 1.78
C SER A 273 14.98 1.20 1.95
N ILE A 274 14.24 0.14 1.64
CA ILE A 274 12.77 0.14 1.68
C ILE A 274 12.20 -1.22 2.11
N GLU A 275 11.09 -1.19 2.84
CA GLU A 275 10.29 -2.35 3.24
C GLU A 275 8.78 -2.02 3.28
N VAL A 276 7.96 -3.07 3.25
CA VAL A 276 6.54 -2.97 3.60
C VAL A 276 6.41 -2.77 5.11
N ARG A 277 5.62 -1.78 5.54
CA ARG A 277 5.43 -1.45 6.95
C ARG A 277 4.01 -1.69 7.50
N GLY A 278 3.91 -1.61 8.81
CA GLY A 278 2.67 -1.69 9.59
C GLY A 278 2.40 -3.10 10.10
N SER A 279 1.25 -3.34 10.71
CA SER A 279 0.82 -4.68 11.14
C SER A 279 -0.36 -5.17 10.27
N SER A 280 -1.60 -4.86 10.67
CA SER A 280 -2.80 -5.31 9.95
C SER A 280 -2.88 -4.76 8.53
N SER A 281 -2.33 -3.55 8.32
CA SER A 281 -2.26 -2.90 7.00
C SER A 281 -1.46 -3.67 5.97
N GLN A 282 -0.55 -4.57 6.39
CA GLN A 282 0.21 -5.39 5.44
C GLN A 282 -0.70 -6.31 4.61
N MET A 283 -1.90 -6.62 5.11
CA MET A 283 -2.89 -7.43 4.39
C MET A 283 -3.65 -6.64 3.32
N PHE A 284 -3.55 -5.30 3.29
CA PHE A 284 -4.28 -4.50 2.32
C PHE A 284 -3.67 -4.63 0.91
N PRO A 285 -4.48 -4.60 -0.15
CA PRO A 285 -3.98 -4.56 -1.53
C PRO A 285 -2.99 -3.42 -1.76
N LYS A 286 -3.30 -2.22 -1.26
CA LYS A 286 -2.39 -1.07 -1.33
C LYS A 286 -1.43 -1.06 -0.15
N LYS A 287 -0.18 -1.45 -0.38
CA LYS A 287 0.88 -1.49 0.64
C LYS A 287 1.35 -0.09 1.01
N GLN A 288 1.84 0.05 2.23
CA GLN A 288 2.55 1.23 2.71
C GLN A 288 3.99 0.86 3.03
N TYR A 289 4.90 1.83 2.92
CA TYR A 289 6.33 1.56 2.96
C TYR A 289 7.04 2.41 4.01
N ALA A 290 8.02 1.83 4.68
CA ALA A 290 9.07 2.56 5.40
C ALA A 290 10.31 2.61 4.50
N LEU A 291 10.99 3.75 4.47
CA LEU A 291 12.22 3.91 3.71
C LEU A 291 13.27 4.68 4.50
N GLU A 292 14.53 4.38 4.23
CA GLU A 292 15.67 5.14 4.73
C GLU A 292 16.57 5.63 3.61
N THR A 293 16.86 6.93 3.56
CA THR A 293 17.83 7.50 2.61
C THR A 293 19.25 7.12 2.99
N GLN A 294 20.04 6.74 1.98
CA GLN A 294 21.38 6.20 2.16
C GLN A 294 22.42 6.90 1.28
N ASP A 295 23.67 6.91 1.75
CA ASP A 295 24.81 7.25 0.92
C ASP A 295 25.26 6.06 0.04
N GLY A 296 26.31 6.26 -0.75
CA GLY A 296 26.83 5.23 -1.66
C GLY A 296 27.44 4.00 -0.97
N ASP A 297 27.68 4.07 0.35
CA ASP A 297 28.16 2.96 1.17
C ASP A 297 27.01 2.27 1.95
N GLY A 298 25.75 2.67 1.70
CA GLY A 298 24.56 2.15 2.36
C GLY A 298 24.37 2.67 3.79
N GLN A 299 25.07 3.73 4.18
CA GLN A 299 24.92 4.34 5.51
C GLN A 299 23.80 5.38 5.51
N ASN A 300 23.17 5.60 6.66
CA ASN A 300 22.10 6.57 6.83
C ASN A 300 22.54 7.98 6.39
N LEU A 301 21.74 8.59 5.51
CA LEU A 301 21.99 9.90 4.96
C LEU A 301 20.83 10.83 5.29
N ASN A 302 21.03 11.75 6.23
CA ASN A 302 20.00 12.72 6.60
C ASN A 302 19.85 13.80 5.52
N VAL A 303 18.67 13.91 4.91
CA VAL A 303 18.38 14.87 3.84
C VAL A 303 17.02 15.54 4.04
N PRO A 304 16.87 16.84 3.73
CA PRO A 304 15.56 17.46 3.73
C PRO A 304 14.77 16.99 2.51
N ILE A 305 13.51 16.56 2.70
CA ILE A 305 12.64 16.06 1.63
C ILE A 305 11.31 16.81 1.68
N LEU A 306 10.83 17.31 0.53
CA LEU A 306 9.52 17.95 0.36
C LEU A 306 9.22 19.09 1.37
N GLY A 307 10.27 19.85 1.71
CA GLY A 307 10.19 20.96 2.66
C GLY A 307 10.20 20.55 4.14
N MET A 308 10.39 19.26 4.45
CA MET A 308 10.62 18.78 5.81
C MET A 308 12.12 18.82 6.15
N PRO A 309 12.50 19.04 7.42
CA PRO A 309 13.89 19.03 7.89
C PRO A 309 14.62 17.75 7.59
N ALA A 310 15.95 17.81 7.65
CA ALA A 310 16.78 16.67 7.30
C ALA A 310 16.60 15.51 8.28
N GLU A 311 16.26 14.34 7.73
CA GLU A 311 16.31 13.05 8.40
C GLU A 311 16.57 11.94 7.40
N ASN A 312 16.80 10.72 7.88
CA ASN A 312 16.98 9.58 7.01
C ASN A 312 15.77 8.64 6.97
N ASP A 313 14.89 8.63 7.98
CA ASP A 313 13.76 7.71 8.07
C ASP A 313 12.41 8.35 7.71
N TRP A 314 11.75 7.78 6.70
CA TRP A 314 10.54 8.31 6.11
C TRP A 314 9.50 7.21 5.88
N ILE A 315 8.25 7.64 5.69
CA ILE A 315 7.12 6.75 5.46
C ILE A 315 6.36 7.20 4.22
N LEU A 316 6.05 6.25 3.34
CA LEU A 316 5.02 6.36 2.31
C LEU A 316 3.74 5.71 2.84
N TYR A 317 2.89 6.52 3.46
CA TYR A 317 1.63 6.07 4.04
C TYR A 317 0.55 5.89 2.96
N ALA A 318 -0.09 4.72 2.95
CA ALA A 318 -1.21 4.40 2.09
C ALA A 318 -2.52 4.47 2.88
N PRO A 319 -3.38 5.49 2.68
CA PRO A 319 -4.67 5.60 3.35
C PRO A 319 -5.74 4.62 2.81
N TYR A 320 -5.43 3.32 2.69
CA TYR A 320 -6.32 2.35 2.02
C TYR A 320 -7.70 2.20 2.69
N SER A 321 -7.73 2.15 4.02
CA SER A 321 -8.96 2.06 4.81
C SER A 321 -9.63 3.41 5.05
N ASP A 322 -8.96 4.52 4.74
CA ASP A 322 -9.50 5.87 4.87
C ASP A 322 -10.00 6.38 3.51
N LYS A 323 -11.31 6.27 3.26
CA LYS A 323 -11.90 6.70 1.98
C LYS A 323 -11.83 8.21 1.72
N SER A 324 -11.54 9.01 2.75
CA SER A 324 -11.27 10.44 2.57
C SER A 324 -9.83 10.70 2.12
N LEU A 325 -8.90 9.80 2.43
CA LEU A 325 -7.46 9.95 2.28
C LEU A 325 -6.82 11.04 3.16
N LEU A 326 -7.59 11.67 4.06
CA LEU A 326 -7.21 12.90 4.76
C LEU A 326 -7.05 12.77 6.28
N ARG A 327 -7.48 11.69 6.93
CA ARG A 327 -7.67 11.70 8.40
C ARG A 327 -6.38 11.82 9.20
N ASN A 328 -5.35 11.05 8.83
CA ASN A 328 -4.01 11.20 9.43
C ASN A 328 -3.45 12.60 9.15
N TYR A 329 -3.56 13.06 7.90
CA TYR A 329 -3.11 14.39 7.50
C TYR A 329 -3.77 15.48 8.36
N LEU A 330 -5.10 15.45 8.47
CA LEU A 330 -5.90 16.41 9.23
C LEU A 330 -5.53 16.39 10.71
N ALA A 331 -5.44 15.21 11.33
CA ALA A 331 -5.07 15.10 12.73
C ALA A 331 -3.69 15.71 13.00
N TYR A 332 -2.70 15.39 12.16
CA TYR A 332 -1.34 15.89 12.35
C TYR A 332 -1.22 17.39 12.07
N GLU A 333 -1.94 17.93 11.07
CA GLU A 333 -2.01 19.39 10.87
C GLU A 333 -2.65 20.09 12.08
N LEU A 334 -3.77 19.59 12.61
CA LEU A 334 -4.42 20.18 13.80
C LEU A 334 -3.50 20.18 15.02
N ALA A 335 -2.76 19.09 15.26
CA ALA A 335 -1.79 19.04 16.36
C ALA A 335 -0.64 20.05 16.18
N ARG A 336 -0.17 20.24 14.94
CA ARG A 336 0.84 21.28 14.63
C ARG A 336 0.29 22.69 14.80
N ASP A 337 -0.97 22.92 14.45
CA ASP A 337 -1.65 24.20 14.69
C ASP A 337 -1.82 24.51 16.19
N MET A 338 -1.83 23.47 17.02
CA MET A 338 -1.75 23.57 18.50
C MET A 338 -0.32 23.72 19.02
N GLU A 339 0.65 24.00 18.13
CA GLU A 339 2.07 24.15 18.45
C GLU A 339 2.70 22.89 19.07
N LYS A 340 2.14 21.71 18.78
CA LYS A 340 2.75 20.43 19.16
C LYS A 340 3.44 19.79 17.98
N TYR A 341 4.54 19.10 18.25
CA TYR A 341 5.09 18.22 17.24
C TYR A 341 4.08 17.10 16.93
N ALA A 342 3.80 16.94 15.64
CA ALA A 342 3.19 15.77 15.03
C ALA A 342 3.82 15.63 13.64
N SER A 343 4.01 14.39 13.18
CA SER A 343 4.72 14.10 11.93
C SER A 343 4.21 14.94 10.77
N ARG A 344 5.12 15.70 10.14
CA ARG A 344 4.82 16.48 8.94
C ARG A 344 4.50 15.55 7.79
N THR A 345 3.62 16.03 6.92
CA THR A 345 2.98 15.24 5.87
C THR A 345 2.93 16.01 4.56
N ARG A 346 3.15 15.32 3.44
CA ARG A 346 2.97 15.82 2.08
C ARG A 346 2.28 14.78 1.22
N PHE A 347 1.20 15.16 0.56
CA PHE A 347 0.58 14.31 -0.46
C PHE A 347 1.54 14.13 -1.64
N CYS A 348 1.62 12.93 -2.18
CA CYS A 348 2.44 12.62 -3.35
C CYS A 348 1.80 11.49 -4.16
N GLU A 349 2.13 11.45 -5.45
CA GLU A 349 1.89 10.30 -6.30
C GLU A 349 3.05 9.32 -6.20
N LEU A 350 2.78 8.02 -6.17
CA LEU A 350 3.83 7.00 -6.09
C LEU A 350 3.85 6.13 -7.34
N VAL A 351 5.04 5.96 -7.91
CA VAL A 351 5.33 5.01 -8.98
C VAL A 351 6.45 4.09 -8.52
N ILE A 352 6.28 2.76 -8.65
CA ILE A 352 7.31 1.77 -8.33
C ILE A 352 7.50 0.87 -9.55
N ASN A 353 8.72 0.81 -10.09
CA ASN A 353 9.05 0.04 -11.29
C ASN A 353 8.09 0.33 -12.45
N GLU A 354 7.88 1.62 -12.77
CA GLU A 354 6.94 2.11 -13.79
C GLU A 354 5.45 1.86 -13.49
N ASP A 355 5.12 1.10 -12.44
CA ASP A 355 3.74 0.84 -12.03
C ASP A 355 3.23 1.93 -11.06
N TYR A 356 2.15 2.61 -11.47
CA TYR A 356 1.53 3.67 -10.70
C TYR A 356 0.72 3.11 -9.53
N LYS A 357 1.13 3.45 -8.30
CA LYS A 357 0.53 2.97 -7.06
C LYS A 357 -0.55 3.90 -6.51
N GLY A 358 -0.82 5.03 -7.16
CA GLY A 358 -1.81 6.03 -6.71
C GLY A 358 -1.29 7.04 -5.69
N LEU A 359 -2.22 7.74 -5.04
CA LEU A 359 -1.95 8.74 -4.01
C LEU A 359 -1.40 8.14 -2.70
N TYR A 360 -0.34 8.73 -2.17
CA TYR A 360 0.25 8.45 -0.87
C TYR A 360 0.41 9.74 -0.06
N ILE A 361 0.70 9.58 1.24
CA ILE A 361 1.20 10.66 2.09
C ILE A 361 2.65 10.32 2.44
N PHE A 362 3.59 11.13 1.95
CA PHE A 362 4.98 11.11 2.38
C PHE A 362 5.09 11.81 3.74
N MET A 363 5.62 11.14 4.75
CA MET A 363 5.59 11.64 6.12
C MET A 363 6.76 11.19 6.99
N GLU A 364 6.96 11.91 8.08
CA GLU A 364 7.98 11.63 9.09
C GLU A 364 7.61 10.42 9.96
N LYS A 365 8.61 9.61 10.31
CA LYS A 365 8.51 8.63 11.41
C LYS A 365 8.70 9.35 12.75
N ILE A 366 8.01 8.92 13.80
CA ILE A 366 8.26 9.44 15.15
C ILE A 366 9.66 9.01 15.58
N LYS A 367 10.51 9.97 15.92
CA LYS A 367 11.90 9.75 16.32
C LYS A 367 12.37 10.89 17.23
N ARG A 368 13.36 10.60 18.07
CA ARG A 368 14.10 11.63 18.81
C ARG A 368 15.01 12.40 17.85
N ASP A 369 14.68 13.67 17.64
CA ASP A 369 15.47 14.65 16.88
C ASP A 369 15.03 16.06 17.28
N ASN A 370 15.90 17.05 17.15
CA ASN A 370 15.63 18.44 17.49
C ASN A 370 14.48 19.06 16.66
N ASN A 371 14.16 18.48 15.50
CA ASN A 371 13.02 18.90 14.67
C ASN A 371 11.82 17.95 14.77
N ARG A 372 11.88 16.93 15.63
CA ARG A 372 10.82 15.95 15.89
C ARG A 372 10.48 15.94 17.38
N VAL A 373 10.67 14.81 18.08
CA VAL A 373 10.59 14.77 19.54
C VAL A 373 11.91 15.31 20.10
N ASP A 374 11.91 16.60 20.44
CA ASP A 374 13.07 17.35 20.92
C ASP A 374 13.29 17.10 22.42
N ILE A 375 13.95 15.99 22.72
CA ILE A 375 14.44 15.63 24.06
C ILE A 375 15.91 15.27 23.99
N ALA A 376 16.58 15.24 25.14
CA ALA A 376 17.99 14.90 25.21
C ALA A 376 18.29 13.53 24.56
N LYS A 377 19.48 13.43 23.96
CA LYS A 377 20.04 12.14 23.57
C LYS A 377 20.39 11.36 24.85
N LEU A 378 20.15 10.05 24.80
CA LEU A 378 20.55 9.10 25.83
C LEU A 378 21.43 8.01 25.20
N GLU A 379 22.70 8.00 25.57
CA GLU A 379 23.70 7.02 25.11
C GLU A 379 23.83 5.84 26.08
N PRO A 380 24.27 4.66 25.64
CA PRO A 380 24.37 3.47 26.50
C PRO A 380 25.27 3.61 27.75
N ASP A 381 26.23 4.55 27.76
CA ASP A 381 27.11 4.81 28.91
C ASP A 381 26.57 5.86 29.90
N GLU A 382 25.51 6.59 29.53
CA GLU A 382 24.80 7.54 30.37
C GLU A 382 23.87 6.81 31.35
N THR A 383 24.47 6.35 32.45
CA THR A 383 23.85 5.39 33.41
C THR A 383 23.77 5.90 34.85
N SER A 384 24.01 7.20 35.08
CA SER A 384 23.89 7.80 36.42
C SER A 384 23.72 9.32 36.36
N GLY A 385 23.36 9.92 37.49
CA GLY A 385 23.21 11.38 37.60
C GLY A 385 22.07 11.89 36.72
N ASP A 386 22.16 13.15 36.30
CA ASP A 386 21.14 13.78 35.45
C ASP A 386 21.07 13.17 34.04
N ASP A 387 22.18 12.64 33.52
CA ASP A 387 22.23 12.03 32.18
C ASP A 387 21.29 10.82 32.07
N LEU A 388 21.14 10.03 33.14
CA LEU A 388 20.21 8.90 33.22
C LEU A 388 18.74 9.35 33.28
N THR A 389 18.46 10.60 33.63
CA THR A 389 17.09 10.98 33.98
C THR A 389 16.18 11.21 32.79
N GLY A 390 16.69 11.28 31.57
CA GLY A 390 15.88 11.68 30.42
C GLY A 390 16.41 11.26 29.07
N GLY A 391 15.60 11.56 28.05
CA GLY A 391 15.82 11.05 26.69
C GLY A 391 15.03 9.78 26.41
N TYR A 392 13.90 9.59 27.09
CA TYR A 392 13.04 8.42 26.93
C TYR A 392 11.80 8.76 26.10
N ILE A 393 11.52 7.94 25.10
CA ILE A 393 10.22 7.88 24.41
C ILE A 393 9.67 6.47 24.64
N LEU A 394 8.47 6.41 25.20
CA LEU A 394 7.72 5.19 25.41
C LEU A 394 6.48 5.18 24.53
N LYS A 395 6.00 3.99 24.19
CA LYS A 395 4.69 3.81 23.55
C LYS A 395 3.86 2.75 24.27
N VAL A 396 2.54 2.95 24.26
CA VAL A 396 1.56 1.92 24.56
C VAL A 396 0.85 1.58 23.25
N ASP A 397 1.05 0.34 22.81
CA ASP A 397 0.61 -0.13 21.50
C ASP A 397 0.39 -1.66 21.50
N LYS A 398 0.01 -2.20 20.33
CA LYS A 398 -0.09 -3.64 20.10
C LYS A 398 1.28 -4.32 20.20
N TRP A 399 1.26 -5.66 20.28
CA TRP A 399 2.46 -6.49 20.48
C TRP A 399 3.17 -6.88 19.18
N ASP A 400 2.68 -6.40 18.05
CA ASP A 400 3.19 -6.63 16.71
C ASP A 400 3.76 -5.34 16.10
N GLY A 401 4.57 -5.49 15.04
CA GLY A 401 5.31 -4.38 14.45
C GLY A 401 6.77 -4.29 14.94
N GLU A 402 7.35 -3.09 14.89
CA GLU A 402 8.76 -2.83 15.21
C GLU A 402 8.94 -2.38 16.67
N ASN A 403 10.09 -2.73 17.25
CA ASN A 403 10.54 -2.27 18.57
C ASN A 403 9.53 -2.60 19.71
N ASN A 404 9.11 -3.87 19.80
CA ASN A 404 8.07 -4.29 20.75
C ASN A 404 8.58 -4.70 22.14
N ASP A 405 9.89 -4.63 22.38
CA ASP A 405 10.45 -4.90 23.71
C ASP A 405 10.04 -3.83 24.71
N GLY A 406 9.91 -4.23 25.96
CA GLY A 406 9.25 -3.42 26.96
C GLY A 406 9.10 -4.13 28.30
N TRP A 407 8.14 -3.66 29.09
CA TRP A 407 7.81 -4.29 30.35
C TRP A 407 6.31 -4.24 30.62
N TRP A 408 5.85 -5.22 31.40
CA TRP A 408 4.50 -5.24 31.94
C TRP A 408 4.46 -4.50 33.27
N SER A 409 3.71 -3.39 33.32
CA SER A 409 3.37 -2.72 34.58
C SER A 409 1.99 -3.17 35.06
N GLY A 410 1.93 -3.81 36.22
CA GLY A 410 0.66 -4.19 36.84
C GLY A 410 0.01 -2.98 37.52
N SER A 411 -1.28 -2.74 37.27
CA SER A 411 -1.98 -1.60 37.89
C SER A 411 -1.94 -1.69 39.43
N PRO A 412 -1.46 -0.63 40.13
CA PRO A 412 -1.56 -0.54 41.58
C PRO A 412 -2.99 -0.23 42.06
N LEU A 413 -3.89 0.20 41.16
CA LEU A 413 -5.29 0.48 41.47
C LEU A 413 -6.16 -0.75 41.21
N ALA A 414 -6.88 -1.21 42.24
CA ALA A 414 -7.74 -2.38 42.16
C ALA A 414 -8.88 -2.18 41.13
N GLY A 415 -9.16 -3.22 40.34
CA GLY A 415 -10.20 -3.19 39.30
C GLY A 415 -9.69 -2.84 37.91
N TYR A 416 -8.44 -2.41 37.77
CA TYR A 416 -7.81 -2.08 36.49
C TYR A 416 -6.74 -3.12 36.11
N GLY A 417 -6.60 -3.36 34.80
CA GLY A 417 -5.56 -4.21 34.22
C GLY A 417 -4.20 -3.51 34.16
N GLY A 418 -3.14 -4.29 33.94
CA GLY A 418 -1.80 -3.74 33.67
C GLY A 418 -1.64 -3.27 32.23
N ILE A 419 -0.52 -2.58 31.98
CA ILE A 419 -0.15 -1.99 30.68
C ILE A 419 1.21 -2.53 30.26
N TRP A 420 1.35 -2.83 28.97
CA TRP A 420 2.63 -3.12 28.35
C TRP A 420 3.23 -1.82 27.80
N TYR A 421 4.26 -1.30 28.46
CA TYR A 421 5.01 -0.14 28.00
C TYR A 421 6.17 -0.62 27.13
N GLN A 422 6.34 -0.01 25.96
CA GLN A 422 7.36 -0.40 24.98
C GLN A 422 8.41 0.71 24.85
N TYR A 423 9.67 0.30 24.68
CA TYR A 423 10.78 1.23 24.44
C TYR A 423 10.76 1.69 22.99
N HIS A 424 10.47 2.97 22.75
CA HIS A 424 10.59 3.57 21.42
C HIS A 424 11.94 4.27 21.23
N TYR A 425 12.40 4.98 22.26
CA TYR A 425 13.75 5.54 22.32
C TYR A 425 14.25 5.58 23.79
N PRO A 426 15.49 5.14 24.09
CA PRO A 426 16.37 4.37 23.21
C PRO A 426 15.69 3.09 22.70
N GLU A 427 16.13 2.60 21.54
CA GLU A 427 15.55 1.39 20.95
C GLU A 427 15.85 0.16 21.83
N PRO A 428 15.06 -0.93 21.73
CA PRO A 428 15.27 -2.16 22.49
C PRO A 428 16.70 -2.70 22.51
N ASP A 429 17.39 -2.60 21.37
CA ASP A 429 18.75 -3.10 21.20
C ASP A 429 19.82 -2.13 21.76
N ASP A 430 19.46 -0.87 22.00
CA ASP A 430 20.36 0.18 22.49
C ASP A 430 20.20 0.45 24.00
N ILE A 431 19.00 0.27 24.55
CA ILE A 431 18.72 0.58 25.96
C ILE A 431 19.41 -0.42 26.90
N VAL A 432 20.15 0.10 27.89
CA VAL A 432 20.88 -0.71 28.88
C VAL A 432 20.11 -0.90 30.18
N ASP A 433 20.48 -1.89 30.99
CA ASP A 433 19.74 -2.28 32.20
C ASP A 433 19.51 -1.13 33.19
N ALA A 434 20.52 -0.27 33.43
CA ALA A 434 20.37 0.89 34.32
C ALA A 434 19.32 1.89 33.82
N GLN A 435 19.19 2.05 32.50
CA GLN A 435 18.19 2.92 31.87
C GLN A 435 16.81 2.30 31.90
N ARG A 436 16.70 0.97 31.69
CA ARG A 436 15.46 0.21 31.88
C ARG A 436 14.95 0.33 33.31
N GLU A 437 15.80 0.06 34.29
CA GLU A 437 15.46 0.17 35.71
C GLU A 437 14.97 1.58 36.06
N TYR A 438 15.67 2.62 35.62
CA TYR A 438 15.26 4.00 35.89
C TYR A 438 13.86 4.32 35.35
N ILE A 439 13.60 4.05 34.07
CA ILE A 439 12.31 4.43 33.46
C ILE A 439 11.16 3.57 33.99
N MET A 440 11.41 2.31 34.32
CA MET A 440 10.45 1.44 35.00
C MET A 440 10.09 1.95 36.38
N ASP A 441 11.07 2.37 37.18
CA ASP A 441 10.85 2.94 38.52
C ASP A 441 10.12 4.28 38.43
N TYR A 442 10.48 5.14 37.47
CA TYR A 442 9.80 6.42 37.22
C TYR A 442 8.31 6.23 36.92
N ILE A 443 7.96 5.31 36.01
CA ILE A 443 6.55 5.01 35.70
C ILE A 443 5.85 4.35 36.89
N SER A 444 6.53 3.46 37.61
CA SER A 444 5.96 2.81 38.81
C SER A 444 5.64 3.83 39.91
N ASP A 445 6.50 4.82 40.13
CA ASP A 445 6.28 5.90 41.10
C ASP A 445 5.12 6.82 40.68
N PHE A 446 5.03 7.14 39.37
CA PHE A 446 3.88 7.87 38.82
C PHE A 446 2.57 7.10 39.01
N GLU A 447 2.53 5.81 38.66
CA GLU A 447 1.35 4.97 38.84
C GLU A 447 0.98 4.83 40.33
N ALA A 448 1.96 4.70 41.22
CA ALA A 448 1.71 4.68 42.67
C ALA A 448 1.08 6.00 43.17
N LEU A 449 1.56 7.15 42.68
CA LEU A 449 0.95 8.46 42.97
C LEU A 449 -0.49 8.53 42.45
N MET A 450 -0.73 8.10 41.22
CA MET A 450 -2.06 8.13 40.59
C MET A 450 -3.09 7.23 41.29
N ALA A 451 -2.63 6.12 41.89
CA ALA A 451 -3.46 5.24 42.70
C ALA A 451 -3.71 5.78 44.14
N SER A 452 -2.97 6.79 44.58
CA SER A 452 -3.12 7.37 45.91
C SER A 452 -4.39 8.22 46.05
N SER A 453 -4.85 8.42 47.28
CA SER A 453 -5.99 9.31 47.57
C SER A 453 -5.67 10.80 47.42
N THR A 454 -4.41 11.16 47.19
CA THR A 454 -3.91 12.54 47.06
C THR A 454 -3.41 12.83 45.65
N TYR A 455 -3.76 11.98 44.67
CA TYR A 455 -3.29 12.11 43.30
C TYR A 455 -3.63 13.49 42.71
N ASP A 456 -4.79 14.06 43.04
CA ASP A 456 -5.32 15.36 42.59
C ASP A 456 -5.06 16.50 43.61
N ASP A 457 -4.18 16.31 44.58
CA ASP A 457 -3.81 17.39 45.49
C ASP A 457 -2.99 18.47 44.75
N PRO A 458 -3.36 19.77 44.78
CA PRO A 458 -2.66 20.80 44.03
C PRO A 458 -1.17 20.98 44.37
N GLY A 459 -0.72 20.54 45.55
CA GLY A 459 0.67 20.68 46.01
C GLY A 459 1.46 19.36 46.08
N ALA A 460 0.77 18.22 46.14
CA ALA A 460 1.39 16.89 46.31
C ALA A 460 0.96 15.87 45.24
N GLY A 461 0.03 16.25 44.36
CA GLY A 461 -0.53 15.41 43.31
C GLY A 461 0.30 15.38 42.03
N TYR A 462 -0.32 14.87 40.96
CA TYR A 462 0.34 14.56 39.69
C TYR A 462 0.73 15.81 38.87
N TYR A 463 0.23 17.00 39.21
CA TYR A 463 0.48 18.24 38.46
C TYR A 463 1.96 18.60 38.33
N GLY A 464 2.79 18.19 39.30
CA GLY A 464 4.25 18.39 39.26
C GLY A 464 5.01 17.29 38.50
N GLN A 465 4.35 16.18 38.18
CA GLN A 465 4.94 15.01 37.51
C GLN A 465 4.62 14.97 36.01
N VAL A 466 3.63 15.74 35.55
CA VAL A 466 3.20 15.74 34.15
C VAL A 466 3.20 17.13 33.53
N ASN A 467 3.43 17.17 32.23
CA ASN A 467 3.11 18.35 31.43
C ASN A 467 1.60 18.37 31.16
N LEU A 468 0.84 18.97 32.09
CA LEU A 468 -0.64 18.97 32.05
C LEU A 468 -1.20 19.45 30.70
N GLY A 469 -0.58 20.47 30.10
CA GLY A 469 -0.98 20.97 28.78
C GLY A 469 -0.93 19.88 27.70
N SER A 470 0.14 19.08 27.66
CA SER A 470 0.23 17.97 26.70
C SER A 470 -0.86 16.90 26.87
N PHE A 471 -1.26 16.62 28.12
CA PHE A 471 -2.35 15.69 28.40
C PHE A 471 -3.68 16.25 27.90
N ILE A 472 -3.96 17.53 28.18
CA ILE A 472 -5.14 18.24 27.68
C ILE A 472 -5.17 18.22 26.15
N ASP A 473 -4.05 18.56 25.50
CA ASP A 473 -3.96 18.66 24.05
C ASP A 473 -4.21 17.29 23.37
N VAL A 474 -3.61 16.21 23.88
CA VAL A 474 -3.86 14.85 23.38
C VAL A 474 -5.30 14.40 23.65
N SER A 475 -5.88 14.75 24.80
CA SER A 475 -7.29 14.49 25.07
C SER A 475 -8.18 15.21 24.08
N LEU A 476 -8.01 16.53 23.87
CA LEU A 476 -8.81 17.28 22.90
C LEU A 476 -8.73 16.66 21.49
N MET A 477 -7.53 16.28 21.04
CA MET A 477 -7.36 15.60 19.74
C MET A 477 -8.08 14.25 19.70
N SER A 478 -7.96 13.45 20.75
CA SER A 478 -8.60 12.14 20.87
C SER A 478 -10.13 12.24 20.87
N GLU A 479 -10.67 13.19 21.62
CA GLU A 479 -12.11 13.38 21.80
C GLU A 479 -12.77 14.02 20.58
N ILE A 480 -12.20 15.09 20.03
CA ILE A 480 -12.75 15.76 18.83
C ILE A 480 -12.74 14.82 17.63
N SER A 481 -11.71 13.97 17.53
CA SER A 481 -11.58 13.03 16.43
C SER A 481 -12.34 11.72 16.68
N LYS A 482 -12.79 11.42 17.90
CA LYS A 482 -13.36 10.11 18.27
C LYS A 482 -12.45 8.95 17.83
N ASN A 483 -11.14 9.08 18.09
CA ASN A 483 -10.20 8.02 17.74
C ASN A 483 -10.44 6.79 18.64
N VAL A 484 -10.85 5.67 18.05
CA VAL A 484 -11.15 4.42 18.78
C VAL A 484 -9.96 3.81 19.51
N ASP A 485 -8.75 4.21 19.12
CA ASP A 485 -7.48 3.78 19.72
C ASP A 485 -6.92 4.78 20.74
N ALA A 486 -7.62 5.91 20.95
CA ALA A 486 -7.23 6.93 21.91
C ALA A 486 -6.88 6.34 23.29
N TYR A 487 -5.80 6.87 23.87
CA TYR A 487 -5.30 6.54 25.21
C TYR A 487 -4.74 5.12 25.40
N ARG A 488 -4.90 4.20 24.44
CA ARG A 488 -4.56 2.77 24.62
C ARG A 488 -3.66 2.17 23.55
N LEU A 489 -3.63 2.73 22.35
CA LEU A 489 -2.90 2.20 21.20
C LEU A 489 -2.33 3.37 20.38
N SER A 490 -1.20 3.13 19.70
CA SER A 490 -0.43 4.20 19.05
C SER A 490 -0.17 5.42 19.96
N ALA A 491 -0.09 5.19 21.27
CA ALA A 491 -0.02 6.25 22.28
C ALA A 491 1.43 6.47 22.71
N TYR A 492 2.01 7.59 22.31
CA TYR A 492 3.38 7.96 22.67
C TYR A 492 3.43 8.88 23.88
N MET A 493 4.48 8.73 24.68
CA MET A 493 4.82 9.63 25.77
C MET A 493 6.34 9.73 25.88
N TYR A 494 6.84 10.83 26.44
CA TYR A 494 8.27 11.03 26.61
C TYR A 494 8.62 11.76 27.90
N LYS A 495 9.88 11.59 28.30
CA LYS A 495 10.49 12.24 29.47
C LYS A 495 11.86 12.79 29.08
N ASP A 496 12.07 14.07 29.35
CA ASP A 496 13.39 14.70 29.24
C ASP A 496 14.14 14.71 30.59
N ARG A 497 15.39 15.16 30.57
CA ARG A 497 16.25 15.20 31.77
C ARG A 497 15.61 16.10 32.82
N ASP A 498 15.83 15.76 34.08
CA ASP A 498 15.31 16.52 35.22
C ASP A 498 15.79 17.98 35.21
N SER A 499 17.00 18.22 34.68
CA SER A 499 17.55 19.57 34.49
C SER A 499 16.88 20.41 33.39
N THR A 500 16.15 19.79 32.46
CA THR A 500 15.39 20.48 31.39
C THR A 500 13.91 20.54 31.75
N ASP A 501 13.23 19.39 31.72
CA ASP A 501 11.84 19.21 32.14
C ASP A 501 11.62 17.72 32.42
N GLY A 502 11.77 17.33 33.68
CA GLY A 502 11.64 15.93 34.12
C GLY A 502 10.21 15.39 34.13
N ARG A 503 9.22 16.17 33.69
CA ARG A 503 7.80 15.77 33.70
C ARG A 503 7.48 14.84 32.53
N LEU A 504 6.56 13.91 32.77
CA LEU A 504 6.00 13.07 31.71
C LEU A 504 5.15 13.92 30.76
N THR A 505 5.41 13.79 29.46
CA THR A 505 4.71 14.55 28.41
C THR A 505 4.03 13.58 27.45
N MET A 506 2.76 13.82 27.14
CA MET A 506 2.01 13.01 26.18
C MET A 506 2.23 13.46 24.74
N GLY A 507 2.15 12.49 23.83
CA GLY A 507 2.36 12.69 22.41
C GLY A 507 3.78 12.33 21.95
N PRO A 508 4.11 12.57 20.68
CA PRO A 508 3.23 13.09 19.63
C PRO A 508 2.05 12.16 19.31
N ILE A 509 0.96 12.70 18.76
CA ILE A 509 -0.15 11.87 18.30
C ILE A 509 0.23 11.01 17.09
N TRP A 510 -0.37 9.83 16.96
CA TRP A 510 -0.08 8.87 15.89
C TRP A 510 -1.31 8.01 15.56
N ASP A 511 -1.42 7.59 14.30
CA ASP A 511 -2.42 6.65 13.75
C ASP A 511 -3.89 7.03 14.02
N TYR A 512 -4.34 8.09 13.34
CA TYR A 512 -5.69 8.65 13.41
C TYR A 512 -6.55 8.28 12.18
N ASN A 513 -6.17 7.25 11.43
CA ASN A 513 -6.91 6.76 10.26
C ASN A 513 -8.29 6.16 10.64
N LEU A 514 -8.45 5.68 11.87
CA LEU A 514 -9.71 5.17 12.42
C LEU A 514 -10.55 6.25 13.11
N ALA A 515 -10.12 7.51 13.05
CA ALA A 515 -10.81 8.63 13.64
C ALA A 515 -11.83 9.28 12.66
N PHE A 516 -12.47 10.36 13.08
CA PHE A 516 -13.41 11.18 12.31
C PHE A 516 -14.50 10.33 11.62
N GLY A 517 -15.15 9.46 12.39
CA GLY A 517 -16.26 8.64 11.90
C GLY A 517 -15.88 7.49 10.96
N ASN A 518 -14.60 7.11 10.87
CA ASN A 518 -14.16 6.03 9.97
C ASN A 518 -14.40 4.63 10.54
N ALA A 519 -14.36 4.48 11.87
CA ALA A 519 -14.55 3.20 12.54
C ALA A 519 -16.04 2.92 12.79
N ASP A 520 -16.47 1.69 12.48
CA ASP A 520 -17.81 1.15 12.70
C ASP A 520 -17.93 0.32 13.99
N TYR A 521 -16.97 0.49 14.90
CA TYR A 521 -16.90 -0.13 16.23
C TYR A 521 -16.52 0.91 17.29
N TYR A 522 -16.70 0.57 18.58
CA TYR A 522 -16.40 1.43 19.73
C TYR A 522 -17.00 2.85 19.62
N ASP A 523 -18.20 2.94 19.03
CA ASP A 523 -18.92 4.19 18.74
C ASP A 523 -18.08 5.26 17.99
N GLY A 524 -17.08 4.84 17.21
CA GLY A 524 -16.23 5.76 16.45
C GLY A 524 -17.00 6.61 15.42
N TRP A 525 -18.16 6.14 14.98
CA TRP A 525 -19.09 6.87 14.09
C TRP A 525 -19.99 7.86 14.83
N ASN A 526 -20.09 7.77 16.15
CA ASN A 526 -21.00 8.58 16.95
C ASN A 526 -20.39 9.95 17.27
N THR A 527 -21.11 11.01 16.93
CA THR A 527 -20.68 12.40 17.19
C THR A 527 -21.03 12.89 18.59
N GLU A 528 -21.70 12.08 19.40
CA GLU A 528 -22.10 12.41 20.77
C GLU A 528 -21.25 11.65 21.81
N GLY A 529 -21.08 12.26 22.99
CA GLY A 529 -20.37 11.67 24.12
C GLY A 529 -18.84 11.63 23.96
N TRP A 530 -18.15 11.33 25.05
CA TRP A 530 -16.69 11.24 25.09
C TRP A 530 -16.20 9.86 24.65
N GLN A 531 -15.10 9.83 23.92
CA GLN A 531 -14.34 8.63 23.60
C GLN A 531 -13.80 7.95 24.87
N MET A 532 -13.42 8.72 25.88
CA MET A 532 -12.96 8.20 27.17
C MET A 532 -14.01 7.32 27.89
N ASP A 533 -15.30 7.56 27.64
CA ASP A 533 -16.43 6.86 28.27
C ASP A 533 -16.79 5.53 27.57
N ILE A 534 -16.13 5.19 26.46
CA ILE A 534 -16.48 4.00 25.67
C ILE A 534 -16.11 2.70 26.40
N GLU A 535 -17.06 1.77 26.42
CA GLU A 535 -16.90 0.46 27.03
C GLU A 535 -16.06 -0.48 26.14
N LEU A 536 -14.86 -0.82 26.61
CA LEU A 536 -13.91 -1.71 25.92
C LEU A 536 -14.05 -3.19 26.37
N GLU A 537 -15.25 -3.65 26.72
CA GLU A 537 -15.52 -4.85 27.56
C GLU A 537 -14.52 -6.01 27.36
N ASN A 538 -14.38 -6.50 26.12
CA ASN A 538 -13.59 -7.69 25.79
C ASN A 538 -12.25 -7.41 25.10
N ASP A 539 -11.84 -6.15 24.96
CA ASP A 539 -10.57 -5.83 24.30
C ASP A 539 -9.37 -6.16 25.21
N GLY A 540 -8.32 -6.77 24.64
CA GLY A 540 -7.08 -7.08 25.37
C GLY A 540 -6.21 -5.85 25.65
N PHE A 541 -6.39 -4.78 24.88
CA PHE A 541 -5.64 -3.52 25.00
C PHE A 541 -6.50 -2.49 25.74
N LYS A 542 -6.15 -2.23 26.99
CA LYS A 542 -6.90 -1.36 27.90
C LYS A 542 -6.28 0.03 27.99
N ILE A 543 -7.10 1.01 28.36
CA ILE A 543 -6.64 2.35 28.70
C ILE A 543 -5.91 2.28 30.05
N PRO A 544 -4.69 2.86 30.18
CA PRO A 544 -4.01 2.99 31.46
C PRO A 544 -4.89 3.64 32.52
N PHE A 545 -4.95 3.06 33.73
CA PHE A 545 -5.93 3.47 34.76
C PHE A 545 -5.82 4.96 35.13
N TRP A 546 -4.62 5.52 35.04
CA TRP A 546 -4.34 6.91 35.39
C TRP A 546 -5.04 7.91 34.46
N TRP A 547 -5.42 7.54 33.24
CA TRP A 547 -6.29 8.39 32.41
C TRP A 547 -7.66 8.60 33.04
N TYR A 548 -8.30 7.55 33.55
CA TYR A 548 -9.59 7.67 34.23
C TYR A 548 -9.48 8.59 35.45
N ARG A 549 -8.38 8.48 36.20
CA ARG A 549 -8.10 9.35 37.34
C ARG A 549 -7.95 10.81 36.91
N ILE A 550 -7.20 11.07 35.84
CA ILE A 550 -7.04 12.44 35.30
C ILE A 550 -8.38 13.00 34.80
N TRP A 551 -9.23 12.19 34.18
CA TRP A 551 -10.57 12.61 33.76
C TRP A 551 -11.54 12.85 34.92
N ASP A 552 -11.34 12.20 36.07
CA ASP A 552 -12.09 12.46 37.32
C ASP A 552 -11.64 13.77 38.03
N ASP A 553 -10.49 14.34 37.64
CA ASP A 553 -9.96 15.56 38.24
C ASP A 553 -10.67 16.82 37.71
N GLU A 554 -11.26 17.59 38.62
CA GLU A 554 -11.95 18.85 38.32
C GLU A 554 -10.99 19.90 37.72
N ILE A 555 -9.72 19.93 38.16
CA ILE A 555 -8.73 20.87 37.60
C ILE A 555 -8.46 20.54 36.14
N PHE A 556 -8.29 19.26 35.81
CA PHE A 556 -8.06 18.83 34.43
C PHE A 556 -9.27 19.14 33.53
N THR A 557 -10.47 18.80 33.99
CA THR A 557 -11.71 18.94 33.18
C THR A 557 -12.18 20.39 33.01
N THR A 558 -11.62 21.34 33.77
CA THR A 558 -11.99 22.77 33.70
C THR A 558 -10.86 23.69 33.23
N ALA A 559 -9.65 23.17 33.04
CA ALA A 559 -8.50 23.86 32.46
C ALA A 559 -8.71 24.11 30.96
#